data_AF-A0AA38XQ61-F1
#
_entry.id   AF-A0AA38XQ61-F1
#
_cell.length_a   1.000
_cell.length_b   1.000
_cell.length_c   1.000
_cell.angle_alpha   90.00
_cell.angle_beta   90.00
_cell.angle_gamma   90.00
#
_symmetry.space_group_name_H-M   'P 1'
#
loop_
_entity.id
_entity.type
_entity.pdbx_description
1 polymer ?
#
loop_
_entity_poly.entity_id
_entity_poly.type
_entity_poly.pdbx_seq_one_letter_code
_entity_poly.pdbx_strand_id
1 'polypeptide(L)'
;MELVEDYVELISDLLADGGEARQVDIATRLGVAQPTVAKMLRRLARDGWVVQRPYRGVFLTPEGEALAHASRQRHQTVERFLLALGVDPDTARRDAEGIEHHVSEQTLALFDEFVRKAEGG
;
A
#
# COMPACT_ATOMS: atom_id res chain seq x y z
N MET A 1 11.73 -2.15 2.70
CA MET A 1 10.59 -1.66 3.49
C MET A 1 9.31 -1.76 2.67
N GLU A 2 9.41 -1.75 1.34
CA GLU A 2 8.44 -2.27 0.35
C GLU A 2 7.57 -3.46 0.83
N LEU A 3 8.13 -4.65 1.07
CA LEU A 3 7.33 -5.82 1.50
C LEU A 3 6.49 -5.63 2.78
N VAL A 4 6.79 -4.66 3.63
CA VAL A 4 5.94 -4.36 4.79
C VAL A 4 4.77 -3.48 4.37
N GLU A 5 5.06 -2.45 3.56
CA GLU A 5 4.08 -1.53 2.94
C GLU A 5 3.06 -2.32 2.12
N ASP A 6 3.50 -3.21 1.21
CA ASP A 6 2.61 -4.04 0.38
C ASP A 6 1.62 -4.85 1.23
N TYR A 7 2.11 -5.41 2.35
CA TYR A 7 1.28 -6.23 3.23
C TYR A 7 0.28 -5.39 4.00
N VAL A 8 0.68 -4.24 4.54
CA VAL A 8 -0.25 -3.39 5.30
C VAL A 8 -1.29 -2.76 4.38
N GLU A 9 -0.93 -2.37 3.16
CA GLU A 9 -1.87 -1.88 2.16
C GLU A 9 -2.88 -2.96 1.77
N LEU A 10 -2.40 -4.16 1.43
CA LEU A 10 -3.28 -5.26 1.06
C LEU A 10 -4.22 -5.65 2.20
N ILE A 11 -3.74 -5.65 3.45
CA ILE A 11 -4.59 -5.92 4.60
C ILE A 11 -5.63 -4.80 4.77
N SER A 12 -5.25 -3.53 4.60
CA SER A 12 -6.19 -2.39 4.63
C SER A 12 -7.28 -2.54 3.56
N ASP A 13 -6.91 -2.88 2.32
CA ASP A 13 -7.86 -3.11 1.22
C ASP A 13 -8.83 -4.25 1.50
N LEU A 14 -8.34 -5.40 1.96
CA LEU A 14 -9.19 -6.54 2.30
C LEU A 14 -10.16 -6.22 3.45
N LEU A 15 -9.72 -5.41 4.42
CA LEU A 15 -10.58 -4.94 5.50
C LEU A 15 -11.64 -3.94 5.01
N ALA A 16 -11.28 -3.05 4.09
CA ALA A 16 -12.21 -2.09 3.50
C ALA A 16 -13.28 -2.77 2.62
N ASP A 17 -12.90 -3.76 1.82
CA ASP A 17 -13.79 -4.43 0.88
C ASP A 17 -14.68 -5.50 1.55
N GLY A 18 -14.11 -6.27 2.47
CA GLY A 18 -14.75 -7.49 3.00
C GLY A 18 -14.88 -7.54 4.52
N GLY A 19 -14.31 -6.58 5.26
CA GLY A 19 -14.31 -6.55 6.72
C GLY A 19 -13.39 -7.59 7.39
N GLU A 20 -12.73 -8.46 6.62
CA GLU A 20 -11.82 -9.49 7.11
C GLU A 20 -10.63 -9.67 6.16
N ALA A 21 -9.40 -9.64 6.68
CA ALA A 21 -8.22 -10.04 5.94
C ALA A 21 -7.77 -11.44 6.38
N ARG A 22 -8.02 -12.46 5.56
CA ARG A 22 -7.58 -13.84 5.85
C ARG A 22 -6.26 -14.13 5.18
N GLN A 23 -5.44 -14.97 5.84
CA GLN A 23 -4.15 -15.39 5.31
C GLN A 23 -4.25 -16.02 3.90
N VAL A 24 -5.35 -16.72 3.62
CA VAL A 24 -5.58 -17.37 2.31
C VAL A 24 -5.81 -16.33 1.20
N ASP A 25 -6.50 -15.24 1.52
CA ASP A 25 -6.80 -14.16 0.57
C ASP A 25 -5.53 -13.34 0.30
N ILE A 26 -4.76 -13.05 1.36
CA ILE A 26 -3.45 -12.39 1.26
C ILE A 26 -2.50 -13.21 0.39
N ALA A 27 -2.42 -14.53 0.61
CA ALA A 27 -1.57 -15.42 -0.19
C ALA A 27 -1.97 -15.43 -1.67
N THR A 28 -3.28 -15.52 -1.94
CA THR A 28 -3.82 -15.48 -3.30
C THR A 28 -3.46 -14.17 -4.00
N ARG A 29 -3.66 -13.04 -3.33
CA ARG A 29 -3.50 -11.72 -3.94
C ARG A 29 -2.04 -11.33 -4.16
N LEU A 30 -1.13 -11.76 -3.29
CA LEU A 30 0.32 -11.59 -3.46
C LEU A 30 0.96 -12.65 -4.36
N GLY A 31 0.23 -13.69 -4.76
CA GLY A 31 0.77 -14.79 -5.57
C GLY A 31 1.86 -15.60 -4.86
N VAL A 32 1.83 -15.66 -3.52
CA VAL A 32 2.84 -16.38 -2.71
C VAL A 32 2.21 -17.52 -1.91
N ALA A 33 3.04 -18.49 -1.50
CA ALA A 33 2.57 -19.62 -0.72
C ALA A 33 2.10 -19.19 0.70
N GLN A 34 1.03 -19.81 1.20
CA GLN A 34 0.49 -19.52 2.54
C GLN A 34 1.53 -19.61 3.68
N PRO A 35 2.49 -20.56 3.71
CA PRO A 35 3.53 -20.58 4.74
C PRO A 35 4.43 -19.33 4.72
N THR A 36 4.67 -18.74 3.54
CA THR A 36 5.41 -17.48 3.39
C THR A 36 4.65 -16.33 4.04
N VAL A 37 3.34 -16.22 3.76
CA VAL A 37 2.46 -15.24 4.40
C VAL A 37 2.44 -15.42 5.92
N ALA A 38 2.31 -16.66 6.44
CA ALA A 38 2.33 -16.92 7.88
C ALA A 38 3.64 -16.46 8.54
N LYS A 39 4.78 -16.61 7.85
CA LYS A 39 6.08 -16.14 8.34
C LYS A 39 6.11 -14.61 8.38
N MET A 40 5.61 -13.94 7.34
CA MET A 40 5.54 -12.48 7.26
C MET A 40 4.56 -11.89 8.27
N LEU A 41 3.35 -12.44 8.42
CA LEU A 41 2.37 -12.00 9.41
C LEU A 41 2.89 -12.11 10.85
N ARG A 42 3.68 -13.15 11.16
CA ARG A 42 4.34 -13.27 12.48
C ARG A 42 5.40 -12.18 12.69
N ARG A 43 6.14 -11.82 11.64
CA ARG A 43 7.09 -10.70 11.70
C ARG A 43 6.36 -9.37 11.90
N LEU A 44 5.34 -9.09 11.08
CA LEU A 44 4.53 -7.87 11.19
C LEU A 44 3.88 -7.74 12.57
N ALA A 45 3.40 -8.83 13.15
CA ALA A 45 2.81 -8.82 14.48
C ALA A 45 3.83 -8.52 15.57
N ARG A 46 5.04 -9.10 15.47
CA ARG A 46 6.15 -8.79 16.39
C ARG A 46 6.61 -7.34 16.27
N ASP A 47 6.61 -6.81 15.05
CA ASP A 47 7.06 -5.45 14.76
C ASP A 47 5.96 -4.40 15.04
N GLY A 48 4.76 -4.83 15.46
CA GLY A 48 3.69 -3.96 15.93
C GLY A 48 2.75 -3.42 14.84
N TRP A 49 2.81 -3.96 13.62
CA TRP A 49 2.01 -3.48 12.48
C TRP A 49 0.63 -4.15 12.36
N VAL A 50 0.51 -5.38 12.85
CA VAL A 50 -0.72 -6.17 12.72
C VAL A 50 -1.04 -6.93 14.00
N VAL A 51 -2.32 -7.27 14.19
CA VAL A 51 -2.80 -8.19 15.22
C VAL A 51 -3.58 -9.32 14.58
N GLN A 52 -3.25 -10.56 14.95
CA GLN A 52 -4.01 -11.74 14.52
C GLN A 52 -5.04 -12.09 15.57
N ARG A 53 -6.31 -12.22 15.16
CA ARG A 53 -7.40 -12.62 16.06
C ARG A 53 -7.89 -14.03 15.69
N PRO A 54 -7.99 -14.95 16.66
CA PRO A 54 -8.57 -16.27 16.41
C PRO A 54 -9.92 -16.15 15.71
N TYR A 55 -10.10 -16.91 14.63
CA TYR A 55 -11.34 -16.98 13.85
C TYR A 55 -11.79 -15.68 13.15
N ARG A 56 -11.04 -14.58 13.23
CA ARG A 56 -11.38 -13.28 12.61
C ARG A 56 -10.34 -12.76 11.61
N GLY A 57 -9.21 -13.44 11.46
CA GLY A 57 -8.15 -13.04 10.52
C GLY A 57 -7.16 -12.04 11.10
N VAL A 58 -6.59 -11.21 10.21
CA VAL A 58 -5.53 -10.24 10.49
C VAL A 58 -6.13 -8.83 10.48
N PHE A 59 -5.75 -8.00 11.44
CA PHE A 59 -6.13 -6.59 11.51
C PHE A 59 -4.89 -5.71 11.61
N LEU A 60 -4.97 -4.49 11.10
CA LEU A 60 -3.93 -3.49 11.32
C LEU A 60 -3.99 -2.95 12.76
N THR A 61 -2.84 -2.64 13.32
CA THR A 61 -2.74 -1.76 14.49
C THR A 61 -2.91 -0.30 14.04
N PRO A 62 -3.08 0.67 14.96
CA PRO A 62 -3.07 2.09 14.59
C PRO A 62 -1.82 2.49 13.81
N GLU A 63 -0.66 1.93 14.16
CA GLU A 63 0.60 2.16 13.46
C GLU A 63 0.62 1.52 12.07
N GLY A 64 0.07 0.31 11.93
CA GLY A 64 -0.10 -0.37 10.64
C GLY A 64 -1.04 0.38 9.70
N GLU A 65 -2.14 0.92 10.23
CA GLU A 65 -3.09 1.74 9.47
C GLU A 65 -2.44 3.04 9.01
N ALA A 66 -1.68 3.71 9.89
CA ALA A 66 -0.94 4.91 9.53
C ALA A 66 0.08 4.65 8.42
N LEU A 67 0.77 3.49 8.47
CA LEU A 67 1.71 3.10 7.41
C LEU A 67 1.00 2.80 6.09
N ALA A 68 -0.10 2.04 6.11
CA ALA A 68 -0.90 1.75 4.92
C ALA A 68 -1.44 3.03 4.27
N HIS A 69 -1.93 3.96 5.10
CA HIS A 69 -2.39 5.27 4.63
C HIS A 69 -1.25 6.10 4.02
N ALA A 70 -0.08 6.16 4.68
CA ALA A 70 1.07 6.88 4.19
C ALA A 70 1.54 6.32 2.83
N SER A 71 1.59 5.00 2.70
CA SER A 71 1.94 4.32 1.44
C SER A 71 0.93 4.69 0.34
N ARG A 72 -0.38 4.56 0.59
CA ARG A 72 -1.42 4.95 -0.38
C ARG A 72 -1.36 6.41 -0.81
N GLN A 73 -1.00 7.32 0.10
CA GLN A 73 -0.81 8.73 -0.26
C GLN A 73 0.36 8.94 -1.22
N ARG A 74 1.44 8.16 -1.05
CA ARG A 74 2.58 8.17 -1.97
C ARG A 74 2.14 7.64 -3.34
N HIS A 75 1.44 6.51 -3.39
CA HIS A 75 0.84 5.96 -4.61
C HIS A 75 0.08 7.03 -5.39
N GLN A 76 -0.90 7.66 -4.72
CA GLN A 76 -1.79 8.65 -5.32
C GLN A 76 -1.03 9.88 -5.82
N THR A 77 0.02 10.30 -5.10
CA THR A 77 0.83 11.45 -5.52
C THR A 77 1.59 11.13 -6.81
N VAL A 78 2.17 9.93 -6.91
CA VAL A 78 2.85 9.47 -8.12
C VAL A 78 1.88 9.28 -9.26
N GLU A 79 0.74 8.61 -9.04
CA GLU A 79 -0.29 8.38 -10.06
C GLU A 79 -0.81 9.70 -10.63
N ARG A 80 -1.19 10.66 -9.76
CA ARG A 80 -1.64 12.00 -10.18
C ARG A 80 -0.58 12.74 -10.98
N PHE A 81 0.68 12.63 -10.60
CA PHE A 81 1.78 13.22 -11.34
C PHE A 81 1.92 12.63 -12.74
N LEU A 82 1.89 11.30 -12.87
CA LEU A 82 1.96 10.62 -14.17
C LEU A 82 0.77 10.97 -15.07
N LEU A 83 -0.43 11.05 -14.49
CA LEU A 83 -1.64 11.52 -15.20
C LEU A 83 -1.48 12.96 -15.69
N ALA A 84 -0.93 13.86 -14.86
CA ALA A 84 -0.68 15.25 -15.23
C ALA A 84 0.39 15.38 -16.35
N LEU A 85 1.31 14.42 -16.46
CA LEU A 85 2.24 14.32 -17.58
C LEU A 85 1.57 13.81 -18.89
N GLY A 86 0.34 13.31 -18.81
CA GLY A 86 -0.41 12.77 -19.95
C GLY A 86 -0.25 11.26 -20.15
N VAL A 87 0.27 10.52 -19.15
CA VAL A 87 0.26 9.06 -19.17
C VAL A 87 -1.19 8.56 -19.05
N ASP A 88 -1.54 7.48 -19.76
CA ASP A 88 -2.88 6.92 -19.67
C ASP A 88 -3.16 6.34 -18.26
N PRO A 89 -4.43 6.30 -17.81
CA PRO A 89 -4.75 5.92 -16.44
C PRO A 89 -4.31 4.52 -16.02
N ASP A 90 -4.31 3.55 -16.92
CA ASP A 90 -3.97 2.17 -16.56
C ASP A 90 -2.46 1.98 -16.45
N THR A 91 -1.68 2.70 -17.27
CA THR A 91 -0.22 2.75 -17.16
C THR A 91 0.20 3.56 -15.94
N ALA A 92 -0.42 4.73 -15.70
CA ALA A 92 -0.10 5.58 -14.55
C ALA A 92 -0.27 4.84 -13.21
N ARG A 93 -1.36 4.07 -13.05
CA ARG A 93 -1.61 3.25 -11.87
C ARG A 93 -0.55 2.17 -11.67
N ARG A 94 -0.25 1.40 -12.72
CA ARG A 94 0.73 0.31 -12.68
C ARG A 94 2.14 0.82 -12.40
N ASP A 95 2.52 1.95 -13.01
CA ASP A 95 3.83 2.53 -12.80
C ASP A 95 3.96 3.15 -11.40
N ALA A 96 2.87 3.73 -10.86
CA ALA A 96 2.84 4.26 -9.51
C ALA A 96 3.13 3.21 -8.43
N GLU A 97 2.59 1.98 -8.56
CA GLU A 97 2.84 0.86 -7.62
C GLU A 97 4.35 0.59 -7.46
N GLY A 98 5.14 0.67 -8.52
CA GLY A 98 6.59 0.43 -8.44
C GLY A 98 7.39 1.66 -7.99
N ILE A 99 6.99 2.84 -8.49
CA ILE A 99 7.72 4.10 -8.28
C ILE A 99 7.59 4.58 -6.83
N GLU A 100 6.42 4.39 -6.20
CA GLU A 100 6.14 4.92 -4.88
C GLU A 100 7.08 4.40 -3.79
N HIS A 101 7.59 3.17 -3.88
CA HIS A 101 8.53 2.61 -2.90
C HIS A 101 9.96 3.14 -3.06
N HIS A 102 10.27 3.78 -4.20
CA HIS A 102 11.64 4.18 -4.57
C HIS A 102 11.83 5.69 -4.62
N VAL A 103 10.75 6.47 -4.68
CA VAL A 103 10.80 7.93 -4.73
C VAL A 103 11.18 8.53 -3.37
N SER A 104 12.12 9.47 -3.33
CA SER A 104 12.43 10.20 -2.10
C SER A 104 11.31 11.15 -1.70
N GLU A 105 11.19 11.49 -0.41
CA GLU A 105 10.20 12.47 0.08
C GLU A 105 10.32 13.82 -0.63
N GLN A 106 11.56 14.27 -0.91
CA GLN A 106 11.81 15.52 -1.63
C GLN A 106 11.24 15.47 -3.06
N THR A 107 11.45 14.38 -3.78
CA THR A 107 10.92 14.22 -5.14
C THR A 107 9.39 14.12 -5.13
N LEU A 108 8.83 13.40 -4.15
CA LEU A 108 7.37 13.28 -3.99
C LEU A 108 6.70 14.64 -3.74
N ALA A 109 7.32 15.49 -2.93
CA ALA A 109 6.83 16.85 -2.69
C ALA A 109 6.80 17.70 -3.98
N LEU A 110 7.80 17.53 -4.85
CA LEU A 110 7.84 18.21 -6.15
C LEU A 110 6.77 17.68 -7.11
N PHE A 111 6.43 16.39 -7.04
CA PHE A 111 5.31 15.82 -7.81
C PHE A 111 3.98 16.47 -7.43
N ASP A 112 3.68 16.56 -6.13
CA ASP A 112 2.46 17.21 -5.66
C ASP A 112 2.42 18.70 -6.05
N GLU A 113 3.53 19.42 -5.91
CA GLU A 113 3.63 20.83 -6.33
C GLU A 113 3.38 20.99 -7.84
N PHE A 114 3.93 20.09 -8.66
CA PHE A 114 3.73 20.10 -10.10
C PHE A 114 2.24 19.90 -10.46
N VAL A 115 1.61 18.88 -9.88
CA VAL A 115 0.18 18.58 -10.12
C VAL A 115 -0.69 19.78 -9.73
N ARG A 116 -0.45 20.38 -8.55
CA ARG A 116 -1.19 21.56 -8.10
C ARG A 116 -1.06 22.75 -9.04
N LYS A 117 0.10 22.95 -9.67
CA LYS A 117 0.30 24.02 -10.67
C LYS A 117 -0.41 23.71 -11.98
N ALA A 118 -0.41 22.45 -12.40
CA ALA A 118 -1.08 22.01 -13.63
C ALA A 118 -2.62 22.06 -13.52
N GLU A 119 -3.18 21.78 -12.34
CA GLU A 119 -4.64 21.86 -12.08
C GLU A 119 -5.14 23.30 -11.85
N GLY A 120 -4.25 24.23 -11.47
CA GLY A 120 -4.59 25.59 -11.07
C GLY A 120 -4.39 26.68 -12.14
N GLY A 121 -3.99 26.32 -13.36
CA GLY A 121 -3.78 27.24 -14.49
C GLY A 121 -4.67 26.91 -15.67
#